data_AF-A0A4Q1KLR7-F1
#
_entry.id   AF-A0A4Q1KLR7-F1
#
_cell.length_a   1.000
_cell.length_b   1.000
_cell.length_c   1.000
_cell.angle_alpha   90.00
_cell.angle_beta   90.00
_cell.angle_gamma   90.00
#
_symmetry.space_group_name_H-M   'P 1'
#
loop_
_entity.id
_entity.type
_entity.pdbx_description
1 polymer ?
#
loop_
_entity_poly.entity_id
_entity_poly.type
_entity_poly.pdbx_seq_one_letter_code
_entity_poly.pdbx_strand_id
1 'polypeptide(L)'
;MKKTKKIFIILLVLNFIYSCNSDENNLDHQSSNFYALTVGNSWEYNYYLRENATNNFLPTPVTETVDITETIVLNNKTYYNFKHIVNGNDGNYSSLPSNGERNYVLRDSLGFLIDETGLIKYNNSNNNEYFVDQMNDELSYYLKLSDMDNNIITNAGSFMCYDNHYYLKDGDGNQSNSLDHIYREIGKGEILRTMSFASQNEHFAEKRLESYSTQ
;
A
#
# COMPACT_ATOMS: atom_id res chain seq x y z
N MET A 1 46.55 -48.07 45.74
CA MET A 1 47.79 -47.26 45.65
C MET A 1 48.30 -47.32 44.20
N LYS A 2 48.57 -46.15 43.59
CA LYS A 2 49.13 -45.87 42.23
C LYS A 2 48.23 -46.25 41.02
N LYS A 3 47.53 -45.32 40.35
CA LYS A 3 47.88 -44.09 39.57
C LYS A 3 48.24 -44.36 38.09
N THR A 4 47.42 -43.75 37.22
CA THR A 4 47.72 -43.06 35.94
C THR A 4 48.10 -43.93 34.72
N LYS A 5 47.69 -43.64 33.47
CA LYS A 5 47.56 -42.34 32.76
C LYS A 5 46.45 -42.35 31.69
N LYS A 6 45.87 -41.17 31.45
CA LYS A 6 45.06 -40.77 30.29
C LYS A 6 45.96 -40.47 29.07
N ILE A 7 45.54 -40.85 27.86
CA ILE A 7 45.90 -40.28 26.53
C ILE A 7 44.66 -40.56 25.65
N PHE A 8 43.72 -39.63 25.37
CA PHE A 8 43.74 -38.46 24.48
C PHE A 8 44.16 -38.77 23.02
N ILE A 9 43.20 -39.19 22.19
CA ILE A 9 43.17 -38.86 20.76
C ILE A 9 41.74 -38.47 20.41
N ILE A 10 41.55 -37.15 20.36
CA ILE A 10 40.53 -36.45 19.57
C ILE A 10 41.03 -36.45 18.12
N LEU A 11 40.13 -36.62 17.13
CA LEU A 11 40.03 -35.87 15.87
C LEU A 11 39.55 -36.74 14.69
N LEU A 12 38.64 -36.14 13.90
CA LEU A 12 38.17 -36.52 12.55
C LEU A 12 37.28 -37.77 12.51
N VAL A 13 36.02 -37.74 12.09
CA VAL A 13 35.48 -37.10 10.88
C VAL A 13 34.00 -36.74 11.11
N LEU A 14 33.75 -35.47 11.43
CA LEU A 14 32.48 -34.80 11.19
C LEU A 14 32.56 -34.25 9.75
N ASN A 15 32.19 -35.07 8.76
CA ASN A 15 32.03 -34.62 7.37
C ASN A 15 30.67 -35.08 6.83
N PHE A 16 29.61 -34.44 7.34
CA PHE A 16 28.39 -34.21 6.58
C PHE A 16 27.77 -32.89 7.05
N ILE A 17 28.50 -31.79 6.85
CA ILE A 17 27.86 -30.50 6.60
C ILE A 17 27.32 -30.58 5.18
N TYR A 18 26.02 -30.82 5.06
CA TYR A 18 25.27 -30.50 3.87
C TYR A 18 25.45 -29.00 3.60
N SER A 19 26.24 -28.69 2.57
CA SER A 19 26.17 -27.41 1.89
C SER A 19 24.88 -27.42 1.09
N CYS A 20 23.87 -26.73 1.62
CA CYS A 20 22.80 -26.17 0.82
C CYS A 20 22.91 -24.66 1.00
N ASN A 21 23.75 -24.04 0.18
CA ASN A 21 23.52 -22.64 -0.19
C ASN A 21 22.31 -22.67 -1.11
N SER A 22 21.11 -22.66 -0.55
CA SER A 22 20.05 -21.92 -1.20
C SER A 22 20.35 -20.47 -0.88
N ASP A 23 20.74 -19.71 -1.89
CA ASP A 23 20.56 -18.27 -1.88
C ASP A 23 19.08 -18.04 -1.56
N GLU A 24 18.79 -17.83 -0.28
CA GLU A 24 17.47 -17.37 0.15
C GLU A 24 17.38 -15.95 -0.39
N ASN A 25 16.69 -15.85 -1.54
CA ASN A 25 16.18 -14.63 -2.10
C ASN A 25 15.78 -13.68 -0.97
N ASN A 26 16.34 -12.47 -1.02
CA ASN A 26 15.95 -11.33 -0.19
C ASN A 26 14.43 -11.29 0.00
N LEU A 27 13.93 -11.86 1.08
CA LEU A 27 12.72 -11.38 1.72
C LEU A 27 13.20 -10.31 2.68
N ASP A 28 13.49 -9.15 2.09
CA ASP A 28 13.84 -7.95 2.81
C ASP A 28 12.82 -7.72 3.92
N HIS A 29 13.36 -7.40 5.10
CA HIS A 29 12.67 -7.08 6.33
C HIS A 29 11.23 -6.58 6.11
N GLN A 30 10.25 -7.36 6.54
CA GLN A 30 8.90 -6.83 6.78
C GLN A 30 9.05 -5.73 7.84
N SER A 31 9.17 -4.49 7.38
CA SER A 31 9.27 -3.31 8.25
C SER A 31 8.11 -3.38 9.24
N SER A 32 8.40 -3.23 10.53
CA SER A 32 7.41 -3.40 11.60
C SER A 32 6.23 -2.44 11.50
N ASN A 33 6.27 -1.46 10.59
CA ASN A 33 5.18 -0.55 10.31
C ASN A 33 5.17 -0.02 8.86
N PHE A 34 5.13 -0.92 7.87
CA PHE A 34 5.05 -0.53 6.44
C PHE A 34 3.95 0.51 6.18
N TYR A 35 2.77 0.29 6.75
CA TYR A 35 1.57 1.11 6.54
C TYR A 35 1.48 2.38 7.39
N ALA A 36 2.51 2.68 8.21
CA ALA A 36 2.51 3.83 9.11
C ALA A 36 1.30 3.86 10.09
N LEU A 37 0.88 2.70 10.59
CA LEU A 37 -0.22 2.50 11.54
C LEU A 37 0.18 2.92 12.96
N THR A 38 0.24 4.23 13.19
CA THR A 38 0.53 4.82 14.51
C THR A 38 -0.48 5.91 14.80
N VAL A 39 -1.11 5.87 15.99
CA VAL A 39 -2.01 6.93 16.44
C VAL A 39 -1.24 8.25 16.54
N GLY A 40 -1.82 9.32 16.00
CA GLY A 40 -1.21 10.63 15.89
C GLY A 40 -0.43 10.87 14.59
N ASN A 41 -0.34 9.88 13.69
CA ASN A 41 0.10 10.13 12.33
C ASN A 41 -0.97 10.88 11.53
N SER A 42 -0.55 11.83 10.71
CA SER A 42 -1.44 12.61 9.84
C SER A 42 -0.82 12.94 8.49
N TRP A 43 -1.69 13.15 7.49
CA TRP A 43 -1.34 13.48 6.11
C TRP A 43 -2.30 14.50 5.53
N GLU A 44 -1.77 15.39 4.70
CA GLU A 44 -2.54 16.33 3.90
C GLU A 44 -2.34 16.03 2.42
N TYR A 45 -3.43 15.99 1.68
CA TYR A 45 -3.45 15.70 0.26
C TYR A 45 -4.18 16.79 -0.51
N ASN A 46 -3.75 16.98 -1.76
CA ASN A 46 -4.45 17.77 -2.74
C ASN A 46 -4.80 16.92 -3.97
N TYR A 47 -5.93 17.22 -4.58
CA TYR A 47 -6.39 16.55 -5.79
C TYR A 47 -6.05 17.39 -7.02
N TYR A 48 -5.63 16.70 -8.07
CA TYR A 48 -5.22 17.27 -9.35
C TYR A 48 -6.04 16.64 -10.47
N LEU A 49 -6.34 17.43 -11.50
CA LEU A 49 -7.02 16.95 -12.71
C LEU A 49 -6.15 17.14 -13.93
N ARG A 50 -6.21 16.16 -14.84
CA ARG A 50 -5.53 16.23 -16.13
C ARG A 50 -6.18 17.30 -17.01
N GLU A 51 -5.38 18.20 -17.54
CA GLU A 51 -5.77 19.17 -18.56
C GLU A 51 -5.51 18.57 -19.95
N ASN A 52 -6.56 18.34 -20.73
CA ASN A 52 -6.49 17.68 -22.05
C ASN A 52 -5.57 18.39 -23.06
N ALA A 53 -5.38 19.70 -22.95
CA ALA A 53 -4.59 20.46 -23.91
C ALA A 53 -3.08 20.24 -23.74
N THR A 54 -2.63 20.03 -22.51
CA THR A 54 -1.20 19.98 -22.17
C THR A 54 -0.77 18.64 -21.57
N ASN A 55 -1.73 17.77 -21.23
CA ASN A 55 -1.54 16.56 -20.42
C ASN A 55 -0.89 16.82 -19.06
N ASN A 56 -0.92 18.07 -18.59
CA ASN A 56 -0.47 18.41 -17.25
C ASN A 56 -1.59 18.21 -16.23
N PHE A 57 -1.19 17.98 -14.98
CA PHE A 57 -2.10 17.88 -13.85
C PHE A 57 -2.17 19.23 -13.13
N LEU A 58 -3.34 19.85 -13.14
CA LEU A 58 -3.60 21.12 -12.47
C LEU A 58 -4.23 20.89 -11.10
N PRO A 59 -3.80 21.62 -10.06
CA PRO A 59 -4.38 21.50 -8.73
C PRO A 59 -5.84 21.94 -8.74
N THR A 60 -6.66 21.23 -7.98
CA THR A 60 -8.04 21.61 -7.68
C THR A 60 -8.09 22.29 -6.30
N PRO A 61 -9.21 22.93 -5.92
CA PRO A 61 -9.43 23.34 -4.54
C PRO A 61 -9.76 22.17 -3.60
N VAL A 62 -9.89 20.93 -4.11
CA VAL A 62 -10.29 19.77 -3.31
C VAL A 62 -9.09 19.25 -2.53
N THR A 63 -9.18 19.30 -1.21
CA THR A 63 -8.14 18.81 -0.28
C THR A 63 -8.69 17.73 0.63
N GLU A 64 -7.80 16.89 1.14
CA GLU A 64 -8.14 15.85 2.10
C GLU A 64 -7.10 15.77 3.22
N THR A 65 -7.56 15.79 4.47
CA THR A 65 -6.73 15.40 5.62
C THR A 65 -7.05 13.98 6.01
N VAL A 66 -6.01 13.23 6.41
CA VAL A 66 -6.14 11.86 6.93
C VAL A 66 -5.39 11.80 8.26
N ASP A 67 -6.06 11.36 9.31
CA ASP A 67 -5.50 11.24 10.66
C ASP A 67 -5.75 9.86 11.24
N ILE A 68 -4.74 9.24 11.87
CA ILE A 68 -4.98 8.06 12.71
C ILE A 68 -5.30 8.55 14.13
N THR A 69 -6.58 8.48 14.47
CA THR A 69 -7.12 9.12 15.68
C THR A 69 -7.10 8.22 16.91
N GLU A 70 -7.30 6.92 16.72
CA GLU A 70 -7.33 5.93 17.79
C GLU A 70 -7.12 4.51 17.26
N THR A 71 -6.94 3.58 18.18
CA THR A 71 -7.05 2.14 17.91
C THR A 71 -8.35 1.60 18.47
N ILE A 72 -8.97 0.67 17.75
CA ILE A 72 -10.21 -0.01 18.17
C ILE A 72 -10.01 -1.51 18.10
N VAL A 73 -10.67 -2.26 18.99
CA VAL A 73 -10.62 -3.73 18.99
C VAL A 73 -11.94 -4.28 18.45
N LEU A 74 -11.89 -4.97 17.32
CA LEU A 74 -13.03 -5.64 16.69
C LEU A 74 -12.69 -7.12 16.48
N ASN A 75 -13.52 -8.03 16.97
CA ASN A 75 -13.30 -9.49 16.84
C ASN A 75 -11.88 -9.93 17.26
N ASN A 76 -11.40 -9.43 18.40
CA ASN A 76 -10.04 -9.67 18.95
C ASN A 76 -8.89 -9.23 18.04
N LYS A 77 -9.14 -8.32 17.10
CA LYS A 77 -8.13 -7.74 16.22
C LYS A 77 -8.09 -6.23 16.45
N THR A 78 -6.88 -5.68 16.49
CA THR A 78 -6.66 -4.23 16.60
C THR A 78 -6.75 -3.61 15.22
N TYR A 79 -7.59 -2.58 15.09
CA TYR A 79 -7.72 -1.71 13.93
C TYR A 79 -7.32 -0.29 14.32
N TYR A 80 -6.95 0.50 13.33
CA TYR A 80 -6.61 1.91 13.44
C TYR A 80 -7.71 2.71 12.75
N ASN A 81 -8.25 3.72 13.44
CA ASN A 81 -9.29 4.58 12.89
C ASN A 81 -8.66 5.71 12.05
N PHE A 82 -8.80 5.61 10.73
CA PHE A 82 -8.43 6.63 9.77
C PHE A 82 -9.60 7.60 9.62
N LYS A 83 -9.43 8.81 10.13
CA LYS A 83 -10.37 9.91 9.94
C LYS A 83 -9.96 10.68 8.70
N HIS A 84 -10.87 10.74 7.72
CA HIS A 84 -10.72 11.49 6.49
C HIS A 84 -11.61 12.72 6.52
N ILE A 85 -11.08 13.90 6.21
CA ILE A 85 -11.86 15.13 6.04
C ILE A 85 -11.58 15.68 4.65
N VAL A 86 -12.61 15.76 3.81
CA VAL A 86 -12.52 16.36 2.48
C VAL A 86 -13.18 17.73 2.46
N ASN A 87 -12.50 18.70 1.87
CA ASN A 87 -12.99 20.07 1.69
C ASN A 87 -12.80 20.54 0.24
N GLY A 88 -13.52 21.59 -0.17
CA GLY A 88 -13.32 22.29 -1.45
C GLY A 88 -14.02 21.68 -2.67
N ASN A 89 -14.72 20.55 -2.53
CA ASN A 89 -15.59 19.99 -3.57
C ASN A 89 -17.06 20.39 -3.36
N ASP A 90 -17.40 21.61 -3.77
CA ASP A 90 -18.77 22.14 -3.68
C ASP A 90 -19.72 21.60 -4.79
N GLY A 91 -19.42 20.41 -5.31
CA GLY A 91 -20.17 19.75 -6.39
C GLY A 91 -19.62 20.01 -7.80
N ASN A 92 -18.53 20.77 -7.93
CA ASN A 92 -17.92 21.09 -9.22
C ASN A 92 -17.11 19.93 -9.82
N TYR A 93 -16.69 18.97 -8.99
CA TYR A 93 -15.86 17.85 -9.41
C TYR A 93 -16.53 16.52 -9.05
N SER A 94 -17.42 16.05 -9.93
CA SER A 94 -18.23 14.84 -9.69
C SER A 94 -17.42 13.56 -9.56
N SER A 95 -16.21 13.53 -10.13
CA SER A 95 -15.28 12.40 -10.07
C SER A 95 -14.33 12.44 -8.87
N LEU A 96 -14.34 13.52 -8.08
CA LEU A 96 -13.53 13.66 -6.87
C LEU A 96 -14.40 13.44 -5.63
N PRO A 97 -13.81 13.09 -4.47
CA PRO A 97 -14.58 12.86 -3.26
C PRO A 97 -15.39 14.08 -2.84
N SER A 98 -16.63 13.86 -2.41
CA SER A 98 -17.47 14.92 -1.85
C SER A 98 -16.93 15.43 -0.51
N ASN A 99 -17.24 16.69 -0.19
CA ASN A 99 -16.97 17.29 1.11
C ASN A 99 -17.54 16.46 2.27
N GLY A 100 -16.83 16.45 3.40
CA GLY A 100 -17.30 15.85 4.64
C GLY A 100 -16.28 14.97 5.34
N GLU A 101 -16.72 14.39 6.45
CA GLU A 101 -15.92 13.49 7.29
C GLU A 101 -16.31 12.03 7.02
N ARG A 102 -15.30 11.16 6.89
CA ARG A 102 -15.46 9.70 6.79
C ARG A 102 -14.44 9.03 7.70
N ASN A 103 -14.82 7.89 8.28
CA ASN A 103 -13.91 7.09 9.10
C ASN A 103 -13.79 5.70 8.48
N TYR A 104 -12.56 5.19 8.39
CA TYR A 104 -12.27 3.83 7.95
C TYR A 104 -11.39 3.15 8.99
N VAL A 105 -11.70 1.90 9.33
CA VAL A 105 -10.93 1.15 10.33
C VAL A 105 -10.07 0.11 9.62
N LEU A 106 -8.75 0.32 9.63
CA LEU A 106 -7.82 -0.50 8.85
C LEU A 106 -6.81 -1.18 9.76
N ARG A 107 -6.29 -2.33 9.30
CA ARG A 107 -5.17 -3.00 9.97
C ARG A 107 -4.27 -3.68 8.96
N ASP A 108 -3.02 -3.90 9.38
CA ASP A 108 -2.14 -4.85 8.70
C ASP A 108 -2.59 -6.28 9.03
N SER A 109 -2.62 -7.13 8.01
CA SER A 109 -2.88 -8.55 8.11
C SER A 109 -2.04 -9.28 7.08
N LEU A 110 -0.99 -9.98 7.51
CA LEU A 110 -0.13 -10.79 6.63
C LEU A 110 0.46 -9.97 5.45
N GLY A 111 0.76 -8.69 5.67
CA GLY A 111 1.29 -7.81 4.63
C GLY A 111 0.23 -7.13 3.77
N PHE A 112 -1.06 -7.28 4.08
CA PHE A 112 -2.16 -6.55 3.43
C PHE A 112 -2.72 -5.49 4.36
N LEU A 113 -3.02 -4.30 3.82
CA LEU A 113 -3.88 -3.34 4.49
C LEU A 113 -5.33 -3.72 4.19
N ILE A 114 -6.09 -4.06 5.22
CA ILE A 114 -7.47 -4.50 5.07
C ILE A 114 -8.41 -3.76 6.01
N ASP A 115 -9.68 -3.67 5.63
CA ASP A 115 -10.73 -3.11 6.49
C ASP A 115 -11.39 -4.17 7.39
N GLU A 116 -12.38 -3.76 8.17
CA GLU A 116 -13.12 -4.62 9.10
C GLU A 116 -13.92 -5.74 8.43
N THR A 117 -14.24 -5.58 7.13
CA THR A 117 -14.93 -6.59 6.33
C THR A 117 -13.96 -7.60 5.71
N GLY A 118 -12.65 -7.31 5.78
CA GLY A 118 -11.59 -8.11 5.18
C GLY A 118 -11.25 -7.71 3.74
N LEU A 119 -11.84 -6.62 3.23
CA LEU A 119 -11.57 -6.12 1.90
C LEU A 119 -10.15 -5.55 1.82
N ILE A 120 -9.40 -5.94 0.79
CA ILE A 120 -8.02 -5.53 0.58
C ILE A 120 -7.97 -4.10 0.05
N LYS A 121 -7.24 -3.23 0.75
CA LYS A 121 -6.98 -1.84 0.34
C LYS A 121 -5.58 -1.66 -0.26
N TYR A 122 -4.63 -2.52 0.11
CA TYR A 122 -3.25 -2.50 -0.38
C TYR A 122 -2.56 -3.85 -0.12
N ASN A 123 -1.61 -4.22 -0.97
CA ASN A 123 -0.79 -5.42 -0.85
C ASN A 123 0.71 -5.05 -0.80
N ASN A 124 1.40 -5.48 0.25
CA ASN A 124 2.86 -5.38 0.40
C ASN A 124 3.50 -6.77 0.63
N SER A 125 2.78 -7.85 0.34
CA SER A 125 3.23 -9.20 0.69
C SER A 125 3.97 -9.91 -0.45
N ASN A 126 3.49 -9.77 -1.68
CA ASN A 126 4.03 -10.43 -2.87
C ASN A 126 3.38 -9.87 -4.15
N ASN A 127 3.89 -10.30 -5.30
CA ASN A 127 3.51 -9.81 -6.62
C ASN A 127 2.39 -10.63 -7.27
N ASN A 128 1.67 -11.44 -6.50
CA ASN A 128 0.48 -12.12 -7.01
C ASN A 128 -0.66 -11.12 -7.22
N GLU A 129 -1.57 -11.49 -8.11
CA GLU A 129 -2.82 -10.78 -8.32
C GLU A 129 -3.88 -11.26 -7.31
N TYR A 130 -4.66 -10.32 -6.78
CA TYR A 130 -5.72 -10.56 -5.80
C TYR A 130 -7.05 -9.98 -6.27
N PHE A 131 -8.11 -10.77 -6.16
CA PHE A 131 -9.48 -10.25 -6.26
C PHE A 131 -9.75 -9.32 -5.06
N VAL A 132 -10.33 -8.16 -5.34
CA VAL A 132 -10.67 -7.16 -4.33
C VAL A 132 -12.17 -7.15 -4.09
N ASP A 133 -12.94 -6.75 -5.09
CA ASP A 133 -14.40 -6.63 -4.98
C ASP A 133 -15.07 -6.78 -6.35
N GLN A 134 -16.35 -7.10 -6.37
CA GLN A 134 -17.17 -7.12 -7.57
C GLN A 134 -17.77 -5.74 -7.81
N MET A 135 -17.49 -5.13 -8.96
CA MET A 135 -18.08 -3.84 -9.34
C MET A 135 -19.54 -4.02 -9.80
N ASN A 136 -19.77 -5.04 -10.63
CA ASN A 136 -21.09 -5.47 -11.11
C ASN A 136 -21.00 -6.91 -11.66
N ASP A 137 -22.08 -7.43 -12.24
CA ASP A 137 -22.14 -8.79 -12.77
C ASP A 137 -21.08 -9.11 -13.84
N GLU A 138 -20.53 -8.10 -14.51
CA GLU A 138 -19.56 -8.24 -15.59
C GLU A 138 -18.14 -7.88 -15.20
N LEU A 139 -17.95 -6.98 -14.22
CA LEU A 139 -16.65 -6.38 -13.90
C LEU A 139 -16.27 -6.57 -12.42
N SER A 140 -15.01 -6.93 -12.19
CA SER A 140 -14.43 -7.12 -10.86
C SER A 140 -13.10 -6.40 -10.71
N TYR A 141 -12.84 -5.85 -9.53
CA TYR A 141 -11.59 -5.19 -9.18
C TYR A 141 -10.53 -6.19 -8.75
N TYR A 142 -9.31 -5.94 -9.23
CA TYR A 142 -8.11 -6.68 -8.89
C TYR A 142 -7.00 -5.73 -8.46
N LEU A 143 -6.12 -6.25 -7.61
CA LEU A 143 -4.95 -5.58 -7.08
C LEU A 143 -3.70 -6.43 -7.30
N LYS A 144 -2.60 -5.80 -7.68
CA LYS A 144 -1.29 -6.47 -7.82
C LYS A 144 -0.17 -5.54 -7.41
N LEU A 145 0.79 -6.03 -6.62
CA LEU A 145 2.02 -5.29 -6.32
C LEU A 145 2.98 -5.38 -7.51
N SER A 146 3.51 -4.24 -7.95
CA SER A 146 4.53 -4.15 -8.99
C SER A 146 5.88 -4.70 -8.48
N ASP A 147 6.66 -5.32 -9.37
CA ASP A 147 8.03 -5.77 -9.09
C ASP A 147 9.05 -4.60 -9.08
N MET A 148 8.59 -3.37 -9.36
CA MET A 148 9.43 -2.19 -9.47
C MET A 148 9.02 -1.13 -8.44
N ASP A 149 10.02 -0.61 -7.74
CA ASP A 149 9.88 0.60 -6.95
C ASP A 149 9.94 1.85 -7.86
N ASN A 150 9.18 2.87 -7.49
CA ASN A 150 9.06 4.11 -8.25
C ASN A 150 9.48 5.31 -7.39
N ASN A 151 10.34 6.15 -7.93
CA ASN A 151 10.62 7.44 -7.28
C ASN A 151 9.50 8.44 -7.61
N ILE A 152 8.67 8.73 -6.61
CA ILE A 152 7.55 9.67 -6.71
C ILE A 152 7.95 11.00 -6.09
N ILE A 153 7.71 12.09 -6.81
CA ILE A 153 7.99 13.45 -6.35
C ILE A 153 6.67 14.18 -6.16
N THR A 154 6.45 14.71 -4.96
CA THR A 154 5.31 15.58 -4.62
C THR A 154 5.81 16.84 -3.91
N ASN A 155 4.90 17.71 -3.48
CA ASN A 155 5.27 18.88 -2.68
C ASN A 155 5.84 18.49 -1.31
N ALA A 156 5.50 17.30 -0.79
CA ALA A 156 6.02 16.79 0.46
C ALA A 156 7.46 16.23 0.37
N GLY A 157 8.00 16.02 -0.83
CA GLY A 157 9.35 15.49 -1.03
C GLY A 157 9.49 14.49 -2.19
N SER A 158 10.56 13.71 -2.14
CA SER A 158 10.84 12.59 -3.06
C SER A 158 10.84 11.30 -2.27
N PHE A 159 10.12 10.28 -2.76
CA PHE A 159 9.82 9.06 -2.04
C PHE A 159 10.08 7.84 -2.91
N MET A 160 10.73 6.82 -2.36
CA MET A 160 10.87 5.53 -3.04
C MET A 160 9.67 4.66 -2.70
N CYS A 161 8.76 4.53 -3.66
CA CYS A 161 7.43 3.98 -3.44
C CYS A 161 7.28 2.58 -4.02
N TYR A 162 6.61 1.73 -3.24
CA TYR A 162 5.96 0.51 -3.71
C TYR A 162 4.71 0.89 -4.49
N ASP A 163 4.49 0.24 -5.63
CA ASP A 163 3.39 0.53 -6.55
C ASP A 163 2.37 -0.62 -6.56
N ASN A 164 1.15 -0.34 -6.11
CA ASN A 164 0.03 -1.25 -6.28
C ASN A 164 -0.80 -0.85 -7.49
N HIS A 165 -0.86 -1.76 -8.45
CA HIS A 165 -1.74 -1.70 -9.60
C HIS A 165 -3.16 -2.07 -9.19
N TYR A 166 -4.13 -1.28 -9.63
CA TYR A 166 -5.56 -1.47 -9.43
C TYR A 166 -6.28 -1.40 -10.77
N TYR A 167 -7.02 -2.44 -11.14
CA TYR A 167 -7.66 -2.53 -12.45
C TYR A 167 -8.89 -3.43 -12.42
N LEU A 168 -9.71 -3.35 -13.46
CA LEU A 168 -10.88 -4.19 -13.63
C LEU A 168 -10.56 -5.38 -14.53
N LYS A 169 -11.23 -6.51 -14.30
CA LYS A 169 -11.35 -7.60 -15.27
C LYS A 169 -12.81 -7.89 -15.57
N ASP A 170 -13.07 -8.30 -16.80
CA ASP A 170 -14.36 -8.86 -17.20
C ASP A 170 -14.53 -10.32 -16.74
N GLY A 171 -15.73 -10.89 -16.96
CA GLY A 171 -16.05 -12.27 -16.62
C GLY A 171 -15.23 -13.33 -17.36
N ASP A 172 -14.58 -12.97 -18.47
CA ASP A 172 -13.66 -13.83 -19.22
C ASP A 172 -12.21 -13.71 -18.74
N GLY A 173 -11.95 -12.78 -17.80
CA GLY A 173 -10.64 -12.51 -17.22
C GLY A 173 -9.79 -11.51 -18.00
N ASN A 174 -10.34 -10.83 -19.01
CA ASN A 174 -9.63 -9.78 -19.73
C ASN A 174 -9.55 -8.52 -18.87
N GLN A 175 -8.36 -7.96 -18.77
CA GLN A 175 -8.13 -6.71 -18.05
C GLN A 175 -8.63 -5.50 -18.86
N SER A 176 -9.30 -4.56 -18.18
CA SER A 176 -9.67 -3.26 -18.72
C SER A 176 -8.45 -2.42 -19.11
N ASN A 177 -8.61 -1.51 -20.06
CA ASN A 177 -7.53 -0.59 -20.45
C ASN A 177 -7.08 0.33 -19.31
N SER A 178 -7.95 0.61 -18.33
CA SER A 178 -7.61 1.43 -17.17
C SER A 178 -6.68 0.70 -16.22
N LEU A 179 -5.63 1.39 -15.79
CA LEU A 179 -4.71 0.97 -14.76
C LEU A 179 -4.50 2.13 -13.79
N ASP A 180 -4.99 1.96 -12.56
CA ASP A 180 -4.74 2.89 -11.48
C ASP A 180 -3.59 2.41 -10.60
N HIS A 181 -2.93 3.36 -9.97
CA HIS A 181 -1.76 3.13 -9.15
C HIS A 181 -1.99 3.70 -7.75
N ILE A 182 -1.53 2.97 -6.73
CA ILE A 182 -1.42 3.45 -5.35
C ILE A 182 0.04 3.32 -4.94
N TYR A 183 0.70 4.45 -4.75
CA TYR A 183 2.10 4.54 -4.35
C TYR A 183 2.21 4.73 -2.85
N ARG A 184 2.97 3.86 -2.18
CA ARG A 184 3.25 3.95 -0.74
C ARG A 184 4.73 3.85 -0.44
N GLU A 185 5.21 4.65 0.51
CA GLU A 185 6.55 4.50 1.07
C GLU A 185 6.47 3.90 2.48
N ILE A 186 7.44 3.04 2.80
CA ILE A 186 7.55 2.35 4.09
C ILE A 186 7.50 3.37 5.24
N GLY A 187 6.55 3.20 6.15
CA GLY A 187 6.43 4.03 7.35
C GLY A 187 5.95 5.46 7.07
N LYS A 188 5.63 5.79 5.82
CA LYS A 188 5.07 7.09 5.43
C LYS A 188 3.66 7.00 4.87
N GLY A 189 3.17 5.82 4.47
CA GLY A 189 1.80 5.68 3.98
C GLY A 189 1.66 6.04 2.50
N GLU A 190 0.47 6.51 2.09
CA GLU A 190 0.15 6.84 0.69
C GLU A 190 0.78 8.16 0.26
N ILE A 191 1.56 8.12 -0.83
CA ILE A 191 2.27 9.26 -1.41
C ILE A 191 1.51 9.83 -2.62
N LEU A 192 1.04 8.94 -3.49
CA LEU A 192 0.28 9.29 -4.68
C LEU A 192 -0.72 8.20 -5.02
N ARG A 193 -1.89 8.60 -5.54
CA ARG A 193 -2.86 7.69 -6.14
C ARG A 193 -3.37 8.26 -7.46
N THR A 194 -3.50 7.44 -8.49
CA THR A 194 -4.14 7.82 -9.76
C THR A 194 -5.59 7.36 -9.81
N MET A 195 -6.40 8.02 -10.64
CA MET A 195 -7.80 7.65 -10.89
C MET A 195 -8.12 7.69 -12.37
N SER A 196 -8.69 6.60 -12.88
CA SER A 196 -9.01 6.41 -14.29
C SER A 196 -10.48 6.08 -14.49
N PHE A 197 -10.99 6.37 -15.68
CA PHE A 197 -12.24 5.77 -16.12
C PHE A 197 -11.95 4.39 -16.69
N ALA A 198 -12.82 3.40 -16.43
CA ALA A 198 -12.65 2.02 -16.90
C ALA A 198 -12.41 1.90 -18.43
N SER A 199 -12.94 2.85 -19.19
CA SER A 199 -12.83 2.92 -20.65
C SER A 199 -11.57 3.62 -21.17
N GLN A 200 -10.77 4.23 -20.30
CA GLN A 200 -9.60 5.04 -20.66
C GLN A 200 -8.32 4.38 -20.18
N ASN A 201 -7.27 4.45 -20.98
CA ASN A 201 -5.92 3.98 -20.65
C ASN A 201 -5.08 5.04 -19.90
N GLU A 202 -5.63 6.25 -19.73
CA GLU A 202 -4.99 7.37 -19.09
C GLU A 202 -5.81 7.81 -17.88
N HIS A 203 -5.16 8.02 -16.73
CA HIS A 203 -5.81 8.51 -15.53
C HIS A 203 -6.15 9.99 -15.63
N PHE A 204 -7.36 10.38 -15.22
CA PHE A 204 -7.84 11.77 -15.32
C PHE A 204 -7.57 12.57 -14.05
N ALA A 205 -7.30 11.93 -12.91
CA ALA A 205 -7.03 12.60 -11.64
C ALA A 205 -5.89 11.95 -10.86
N GLU A 206 -5.29 12.75 -9.98
CA GLU A 206 -4.31 12.29 -9.01
C GLU A 206 -4.61 12.88 -7.63
N LYS A 207 -4.42 12.06 -6.59
CA LYS A 207 -4.31 12.50 -5.19
C LYS A 207 -2.83 12.49 -4.83
N ARG A 208 -2.28 13.64 -4.44
CA ARG A 208 -0.84 13.78 -4.12
C ARG A 208 -0.63 14.23 -2.69
N LEU A 209 0.41 13.71 -2.05
CA LEU A 209 0.81 14.10 -0.70
C LEU A 209 1.42 15.51 -0.70
N GLU A 210 0.85 16.41 0.10
CA GLU A 210 1.29 17.79 0.27
C GLU A 210 2.16 17.96 1.51
N SER A 211 1.74 17.34 2.62
CA SER A 211 2.47 17.37 3.89
C SER A 211 2.11 16.15 4.73
N TYR A 212 2.94 15.82 5.71
CA TYR A 212 2.67 14.73 6.65
C TYR A 212 3.37 14.95 8.00
N SER A 213 2.86 14.30 9.03
CA SER A 213 3.47 14.19 10.35
C SER A 213 3.41 12.74 10.82
N THR A 214 4.57 12.10 10.95
CA THR A 214 4.70 10.72 11.46
C THR A 214 5.46 10.71 12.79
N GLN A 215 4.95 9.98 13.78
CA GLN A 215 5.57 9.78 15.09
C GLN A 215 6.76 8.80 15.04
#